data_AF-A0A9X1KAB5-F1
#
_entry.id   AF-A0A9X1KAB5-F1
#
_cell.length_a   1.000
_cell.length_b   1.000
_cell.length_c   1.000
_cell.angle_alpha   90.00
_cell.angle_beta   90.00
_cell.angle_gamma   90.00
#
_symmetry.space_group_name_H-M   'P 1'
#
loop_
_entity.id
_entity.type
_entity.pdbx_description
1 polymer ?
#
loop_
_entity_poly.entity_id
_entity_poly.type
_entity_poly.pdbx_seq_one_letter_code
_entity_poly.pdbx_strand_id
1 'polypeptide(L)' 'MTYTHLTPNELVMIEAYFHQETPVAIVAKQLKRGRQTIYK' A
#
# COMPACT_ATOMS: atom_id res chain seq x y z
N MET A 1 12.23 5.45 4.01
CA MET A 1 10.91 5.70 4.62
C MET A 1 10.52 4.44 5.37
N THR A 2 10.53 4.47 6.69
CA THR A 2 10.12 3.32 7.49
C THR A 2 8.62 3.41 7.67
N TYR A 3 7.88 2.53 7.00
CA TYR A 3 6.42 2.45 7.08
C TYR A 3 5.97 1.93 8.46
N THR A 4 6.24 2.69 9.53
CA THR A 4 5.99 2.29 10.93
C THR A 4 4.51 2.14 11.28
N HIS A 5 3.63 2.69 10.45
CA HIS A 5 2.17 2.66 10.63
C HIS A 5 1.48 1.61 9.75
N LEU A 6 2.25 0.88 8.93
CA LEU A 6 1.76 -0.21 8.10
C LEU A 6 2.06 -1.54 8.76
N THR A 7 1.07 -2.43 8.75
CA THR A 7 1.24 -3.82 9.16
C THR A 7 2.04 -4.59 8.10
N PRO A 8 2.69 -5.71 8.46
CA PRO A 8 3.38 -6.57 7.49
C PRO A 8 2.49 -7.02 6.33
N ASN A 9 1.20 -7.24 6.58
CA ASN A 9 0.24 -7.62 5.55
C ASN A 9 -0.04 -6.47 4.55
N GLU A 10 -0.15 -5.23 5.04
CA GLU A 10 -0.26 -4.04 4.18
C GLU A 10 1.00 -3.87 3.31
N LEU A 11 2.19 -4.15 3.85
CA LEU A 11 3.45 -4.09 3.12
C LEU A 11 3.52 -5.15 2.00
N VAL A 12 3.17 -6.40 2.30
CA VAL A 12 3.14 -7.49 1.31
C VAL A 12 2.17 -7.15 0.17
N MET A 13 1.01 -6.57 0.49
CA MET A 13 0.04 -6.14 -0.52
C MET A 13 0.60 -5.02 -1.40
N ILE A 14 1.25 -4.00 -0.81
CA ILE A 14 1.85 -2.90 -1.56
C ILE A 14 2.95 -3.40 -2.50
N GLU A 15 3.84 -4.27 -2.02
CA GLU A 15 4.88 -4.91 -2.84
C GLU A 15 4.29 -5.72 -3.99
N ALA A 16 3.31 -6.58 -3.71
CA ALA A 16 2.66 -7.39 -4.75
C ALA A 16 2.00 -6.52 -5.83
N TYR A 17 1.34 -5.43 -5.43
CA TYR A 17 0.73 -4.49 -6.38
C TYR A 17 1.74 -3.65 -7.14
N PHE A 18 2.88 -3.32 -6.54
CA PHE A 18 3.99 -2.65 -7.22
C PHE A 18 4.53 -3.51 -8.37
N HIS A 19 4.75 -4.81 -8.12
CA HIS A 19 5.18 -5.75 -9.15
C HIS A 19 4.12 -6.02 -10.24
N GLN A 20 2.84 -5.81 -9.94
CA GLN A 20 1.73 -5.98 -10.88
C GLN A 20 1.34 -4.66 -11.57
N GLU A 21 2.12 -3.59 -11.41
CA GLU A 21 1.83 -2.25 -11.95
C GLU A 21 0.41 -1.73 -11.59
N THR A 22 -0.12 -2.19 -10.46
CA THR A 22 -1.50 -1.93 -10.09
C THR A 22 -1.64 -0.50 -9.55
N PRO A 23 -2.66 0.27 -9.98
CA PRO A 23 -2.84 1.63 -9.49
C PRO A 23 -2.96 1.71 -7.97
N VAL A 24 -2.21 2.62 -7.36
CA VAL A 24 -2.20 2.88 -5.90
C VAL A 24 -3.60 3.16 -5.34
N ALA A 25 -4.51 3.70 -6.14
CA ALA A 25 -5.91 3.92 -5.76
C ALA A 25 -6.66 2.60 -5.46
N ILE A 26 -6.35 1.53 -6.18
CA ILE A 26 -6.94 0.20 -5.97
C ILE A 26 -6.37 -0.39 -4.67
N VAL A 27 -5.05 -0.28 -4.48
CA VAL A 27 -4.36 -0.72 -3.26
C VAL A 27 -4.94 -0.03 -2.02
N ALA A 28 -5.05 1.30 -2.05
CA ALA A 28 -5.62 2.09 -0.97
C ALA A 28 -7.07 1.67 -0.64
N LYS A 29 -7.88 1.38 -1.67
CA LYS A 29 -9.25 0.88 -1.50
C LYS A 29 -9.28 -0.50 -0.83
N GLN A 30 -8.42 -1.42 -1.25
CA GLN A 30 -8.34 -2.77 -0.65
C GLN A 30 -7.86 -2.71 0.80
N LEU A 31 -6.88 -1.85 1.09
CA LEU A 31 -6.36 -1.65 2.44
C LEU A 31 -7.29 -0.79 3.32
N LYS A 32 -8.39 -0.23 2.78
CA LYS A 32 -9.27 0.74 3.45
C LYS A 32 -8.48 1.92 4.05
N ARG A 33 -7.41 2.35 3.37
CA ARG A 33 -6.50 3.43 3.80
C ARG A 33 -6.58 4.62 2.86
N GLY A 34 -6.14 5.78 3.34
CA GLY A 34 -5.93 6.94 2.49
C GLY A 34 -4.76 6.72 1.51
N ARG A 35 -4.83 7.29 0.31
CA ARG A 35 -3.73 7.19 -0.67
C ARG A 35 -2.41 7.78 -0.14
N GLN A 36 -2.49 8.81 0.71
CA GLN A 36 -1.33 9.42 1.37
C GLN A 36 -0.51 8.43 2.21
N THR A 37 -1.13 7.36 2.71
CA THR A 37 -0.49 6.34 3.53
C THR A 37 0.50 5.49 2.71
N ILE A 38 0.37 5.46 1.39
CA ILE A 38 1.25 4.68 0.49
C ILE A 38 2.42 5.53 -0.03
N TYR A 39 2.26 6.85 -0.10
CA TYR A 39 3.29 7.78 -0.61
C TYR A 39 4.15 8.43 0.49
N LYS A 40 3.82 8.25 1.77
CA LYS A 40 4.56 8.82 2.90
C LYS A 40 5.62 7.89 3.47
#